data_AF-A0A6P0RI59-F1
#
_entry.id   AF-A0A6P0RI59-F1
#
_cell.length_a   1.000
_cell.length_b   1.000
_cell.length_c   1.000
_cell.angle_alpha   90.00
_cell.angle_beta   90.00
_cell.angle_gamma   90.00
#
_symmetry.space_group_name_H-M   'P 1'
#
loop_
_entity.id
_entity.type
_entity.pdbx_description
1 polymer ?
#
loop_
_entity_poly.entity_id
_entity_poly.type
_entity_poly.pdbx_seq_one_letter_code
_entity_poly.pdbx_strand_id
1 'polypeptide(L)' 'MVVVPKVAQWMSEHLECPIHPQRGWEYLLRFEMRLKVPRPAHDQGDITEQEQWKKNSTRKSKK' A
#
# COMPACT_ATOMS: atom_id res chain seq x y z
N MET A 1 -9.44 -8.94 8.96
CA MET A 1 -9.53 -7.57 9.54
C MET A 1 -9.08 -7.60 11.01
N VAL A 2 -7.79 -7.82 11.31
CA VAL A 2 -7.31 -7.96 12.72
C VAL A 2 -6.15 -6.99 13.06
N VAL A 3 -5.64 -6.23 12.09
CA VAL A 3 -4.39 -5.45 12.27
C VAL A 3 -4.64 -4.04 12.82
N VAL A 4 -5.80 -3.44 12.54
CA VAL A 4 -6.12 -2.05 12.91
C VAL A 4 -6.17 -1.81 14.43
N PRO A 5 -6.83 -2.66 15.24
CA PRO A 5 -6.89 -2.44 16.69
C PRO A 5 -5.52 -2.54 17.36
N LYS A 6 -4.67 -3.44 16.85
CA LYS A 6 -3.32 -3.68 17.39
C LYS A 6 -2.40 -2.47 17.22
N VAL A 7 -2.49 -1.78 16.08
CA VAL A 7 -1.67 -0.58 15.83
C VAL A 7 -2.13 0.57 16.73
N ALA A 8 -3.44 0.80 16.85
CA ALA A 8 -3.95 1.84 17.74
C ALA A 8 -3.56 1.60 19.20
N GLN A 9 -3.61 0.35 19.66
CA GLN A 9 -3.16 -0.04 21.00
C GLN A 9 -1.66 0.23 21.21
N TRP A 10 -0.80 -0.24 20.29
CA TRP A 10 0.64 0.01 20.37
C TRP A 10 0.96 1.52 20.38
N MET A 11 0.27 2.31 19.56
CA MET A 11 0.46 3.76 19.56
C MET A 11 0.00 4.40 20.87
N SER A 12 -1.09 3.91 21.46
CA SER A 12 -1.60 4.41 22.73
C SER A 12 -0.63 4.13 23.88
N GLU A 13 -0.03 2.95 23.89
CA GLU A 13 1.03 2.56 24.83
C GLU A 13 2.31 3.40 24.63
N HIS A 14 2.72 3.65 23.38
CA HIS A 14 3.97 4.36 23.09
C HIS A 14 3.89 5.88 23.29
N LEU A 15 2.71 6.47 23.07
CA LEU A 15 2.48 7.91 23.19
C LEU A 15 1.82 8.29 24.53
N GLU A 16 1.57 7.32 25.40
CA GLU A 16 0.90 7.48 26.70
C GLU A 16 -0.43 8.25 26.61
N CYS A 17 -1.10 8.16 25.45
CA CYS A 17 -2.34 8.87 25.18
C CYS A 17 -3.39 7.91 24.61
N PRO A 18 -4.68 8.04 24.98
CA PRO A 18 -5.72 7.17 24.47
C PRO A 18 -5.98 7.45 22.98
N ILE A 19 -5.79 6.44 22.14
CA ILE A 19 -6.00 6.52 20.70
C ILE A 19 -7.20 5.66 20.28
N HIS A 20 -8.13 6.28 19.58
CA HIS A 20 -9.32 5.58 19.09
C HIS A 20 -8.92 4.49 18.05
N PRO A 21 -9.47 3.26 18.11
CA PRO A 21 -9.09 2.15 17.21
C PRO A 21 -9.12 2.50 15.72
N GLN A 22 -10.09 3.32 15.29
CA GLN A 22 -10.20 3.81 13.91
C GLN A 22 -8.94 4.53 13.41
N ARG A 23 -8.22 5.25 14.30
CA ARG A 23 -7.02 6.02 13.95
C ARG A 23 -5.86 5.12 13.51
N GLY A 24 -5.78 3.88 14.01
CA GLY A 24 -4.74 2.93 13.62
C GLY A 24 -4.72 2.67 12.11
N TRP A 25 -5.88 2.65 11.46
CA TRP A 25 -5.98 2.50 10.00
C TRP A 25 -5.51 3.75 9.25
N GLU A 26 -5.88 4.94 9.73
CA GLU A 26 -5.47 6.22 9.12
C GLU A 26 -3.95 6.39 9.15
N TYR A 27 -3.30 5.98 10.24
CA TYR A 27 -1.84 5.99 10.33
C TYR A 27 -1.19 4.99 9.38
N LEU A 28 -1.69 3.75 9.30
CA LEU A 28 -1.19 2.75 8.34
C LEU A 28 -1.33 3.23 6.89
N LEU A 29 -2.44 3.91 6.56
CA LEU A 29 -2.63 4.53 5.25
C LEU A 29 -1.59 5.62 4.97
N ARG A 30 -1.29 6.45 5.97
CA ARG A 30 -0.35 7.58 5.85
C ARG A 30 1.10 7.14 5.70
N PHE A 31 1.48 6.02 6.30
CA PHE A 31 2.84 5.46 6.17
C PHE A 31 3.09 4.74 4.84
N GLU A 32 2.13 4.76 3.90
CA GLU A 32 2.17 3.97 2.65
C GLU A 32 2.45 2.47 2.87
N MET A 33 2.30 1.98 4.10
CA MET A 33 2.46 0.59 4.52
C MET A 33 1.24 -0.25 4.13
N ARG A 34 0.68 0.05 2.96
CA ARG A 34 -0.25 -0.83 2.28
C ARG A 34 0.55 -2.03 1.80
N LEU A 35 0.09 -3.23 2.13
CA LEU A 35 0.50 -4.44 1.43
C LEU A 35 0.21 -4.21 -0.06
N LYS A 36 1.24 -3.87 -0.83
CA LYS A 36 1.13 -3.76 -2.28
C LYS A 36 0.91 -5.17 -2.78
N VAL A 37 -0.34 -5.51 -3.08
CA VAL A 37 -0.65 -6.76 -3.77
C VAL A 37 0.00 -6.64 -5.15
N PRO A 38 0.95 -7.53 -5.50
CA PRO A 38 1.48 -7.54 -6.84
C PRO A 38 0.31 -7.75 -7.80
N ARG A 39 0.25 -6.95 -8.88
CA ARG A 39 -0.77 -7.14 -9.91
C ARG A 39 -0.70 -8.62 -10.37
N PRO A 40 -1.82 -9.36 -10.43
CA PRO A 40 -1.83 -10.70 -10.99
C PRO A 40 -1.14 -10.68 -12.36
N ALA A 41 -0.06 -11.46 -12.48
CA ALA A 41 0.58 -11.67 -13.77
C ALA A 41 -0.28 -12.68 -14.55
N HIS A 42 -0.44 -12.45 -15.85
CA HIS A 42 -1.08 -13.43 -16.72
C HIS A 42 -0.06 -14.53 -17.00
N ASP A 43 -0.40 -15.80 -16.79
CA ASP A 43 0.54 -16.93 -16.90
C ASP A 43 1.21 -17.05 -18.27
N GLN A 44 0.53 -16.59 -19.34
CA GLN A 44 1.09 -16.57 -20.71
C GLN A 44 1.70 -15.22 -21.12
N GLY A 45 1.84 -14.27 -20.19
CA GLY A 45 2.43 -12.97 -20.50
C GLY A 45 3.95 -13.05 -20.57
N ASP A 46 4.54 -12.56 -21.67
CA ASP A 46 5.99 -12.39 -21.74
C ASP A 46 6.43 -11.24 -20.81
N ILE A 47 7.27 -11.58 -19.84
CA ILE A 47 7.83 -10.65 -18.86
C ILE A 47 8.59 -9.52 -19.58
N THR A 48 9.29 -9.83 -20.66
CA THR A 48 10.10 -8.89 -21.44
C THR A 48 9.23 -7.84 -22.11
N GLU A 49 8.17 -8.27 -22.81
CA GLU A 49 7.20 -7.36 -23.42
C GLU A 49 6.50 -6.49 -22.38
N GLN A 50 6.14 -7.07 -21.22
CA GLN A 50 5.45 -6.35 -20.15
C GLN A 50 6.32 -5.27 -19.51
N GLU A 51 7.62 -5.51 -19.33
CA GLU A 51 8.59 -4.53 -18.83
C GLU A 51 8.81 -3.38 -19.81
N GLN A 52 8.92 -3.68 -21.11
CA GLN A 52 9.06 -2.66 -22.16
C GLN A 52 7.82 -1.77 -22.24
N TRP A 53 6.62 -2.36 -22.18
CA TRP A 53 5.37 -1.59 -22.15
C TRP A 53 5.29 -0.67 -20.93
N LYS A 54 5.64 -1.16 -19.72
CA LYS A 54 5.64 -0.34 -18.50
C LYS A 54 6.55 0.88 -18.62
N LYS A 55 7.75 0.74 -19.20
CA LYS A 55 8.69 1.86 -19.44
C LYS A 55 8.14 2.91 -20.40
N ASN A 56 7.32 2.51 -21.36
CA ASN A 56 6.74 3.41 -22.36
C ASN A 56 5.42 4.05 -21.89
N SER A 57 4.70 3.41 -20.95
CA SER A 57 3.40 3.86 -20.44
C SER A 57 3.42 5.20 -19.68
N THR A 58 4.59 5.62 -19.18
CA THR A 58 4.77 6.88 -18.43
C THR A 58 5.10 8.07 -19.33
N ARG A 59 5.30 7.87 -20.63
CA ARG A 59 5.49 8.97 -21.58
C ARG A 59 4.15 9.68 -21.76
N LYS A 60 3.97 10.82 -21.08
CA LYS A 60 2.82 11.69 -21.34
C LYS A 60 2.81 12.08 -22.82
N SER A 61 1.73 11.76 -23.52
CA SER A 61 1.45 12.30 -24.84
C SER A 61 1.48 13.83 -24.73
N LYS A 62 2.36 14.48 -25.50
CA LYS A 62 2.24 15.91 -25.76
C LYS A 62 0.96 16.09 -26.58
N LYS A 63 0.05 16.91 -26.07
CA LYS A 63 -1.10 17.42 -26.81
C LYS A 63 -0.67 18.63 -27.60
#